data_AF-A0A518G2Y7-F1
#
_entry.id   AF-A0A518G2Y7-F1
#
_cell.length_a   1.000
_cell.length_b   1.000
_cell.length_c   1.000
_cell.angle_alpha   90.00
_cell.angle_beta   90.00
_cell.angle_gamma   90.00
#
_symmetry.space_group_name_H-M   'P 1'
#
loop_
_entity.id
_entity.type
_entity.pdbx_description
1 polymer ?
#
loop_
_entity_poly.entity_id
_entity_poly.type
_entity_poly.pdbx_seq_one_letter_code
_entity_poly.pdbx_strand_id
1 'polypeptide(L)'
;MAKKKAAAKAESNDDARLLAAYQARIRQLQGSPLRRQDIRDIEWLDARVRAEAIAAWRSAVPKGEYCQLAGRQHKLIDDAADNYRLPLRGASVNLREALTALHDLIAANSHRLRSELGDDRDELEAEKLRQQIVGLERDNERKLIDLQFSKGDAIPKAAVRSALVALAAKLRTLGQTLARIDPEARKALNDFLEALATEIEDGELSF
;
A
#
# COMPACT_ATOMS: atom_id res chain seq x y z
N MET A 1 -16.55 21.07 -49.76
CA MET A 1 -17.74 21.90 -49.43
C MET A 1 -18.96 21.06 -48.98
N ALA A 2 -19.24 19.88 -49.54
CA ALA A 2 -20.43 19.08 -49.19
C ALA A 2 -20.44 18.47 -47.76
N LYS A 3 -19.29 18.01 -47.24
CA LYS A 3 -19.20 17.43 -45.88
C LYS A 3 -19.53 18.43 -44.75
N LYS A 4 -19.19 19.72 -44.91
CA LYS A 4 -19.50 20.76 -43.91
C LYS A 4 -21.01 21.06 -43.81
N LYS A 5 -21.74 21.06 -44.94
CA LYS A 5 -23.20 21.26 -44.93
C LYS A 5 -23.97 20.07 -44.33
N ALA A 6 -23.45 18.85 -44.47
CA ALA A 6 -24.06 17.66 -43.88
C ALA A 6 -23.89 17.61 -42.35
N ALA A 7 -22.71 17.98 -41.83
CA ALA A 7 -22.46 18.05 -40.38
C ALA A 7 -23.33 19.11 -39.69
N ALA A 8 -23.41 20.33 -40.24
CA ALA A 8 -24.23 21.40 -39.67
C ALA A 8 -25.74 21.08 -39.67
N LYS A 9 -26.21 20.31 -40.66
CA LYS A 9 -27.61 19.87 -40.74
C LYS A 9 -27.91 18.73 -39.75
N ALA A 10 -26.92 17.91 -39.41
CA ALA A 10 -27.04 16.87 -38.39
C ALA A 10 -27.07 17.46 -36.97
N GLU A 11 -26.18 18.42 -36.67
CA GLU A 11 -26.16 19.15 -35.40
C GLU A 11 -27.48 19.89 -35.14
N SER A 12 -28.01 20.59 -36.14
CA SER A 12 -29.31 21.28 -36.04
C SER A 12 -30.50 20.34 -35.77
N ASN A 13 -30.43 19.09 -36.22
CA ASN A 13 -31.51 18.11 -36.03
C ASN A 13 -31.40 17.43 -34.65
N ASP A 14 -30.17 17.24 -34.16
CA ASP A 14 -29.90 16.76 -32.80
C ASP A 14 -30.33 17.78 -31.74
N ASP A 15 -30.11 19.08 -31.97
CA ASP A 15 -30.55 20.15 -31.06
C ASP A 15 -32.08 20.19 -30.94
N ALA A 16 -32.80 20.04 -32.06
CA ALA A 16 -34.26 19.99 -32.08
C ALA A 16 -34.79 18.77 -31.29
N ARG A 17 -34.12 17.62 -31.41
CA ARG A 17 -34.46 16.41 -30.66
C ARG A 17 -34.13 16.53 -29.16
N LEU A 18 -33.04 17.21 -28.82
CA LEU A 18 -32.65 17.52 -27.44
C LEU A 18 -33.70 18.38 -26.73
N LEU A 19 -34.16 19.45 -27.40
CA LEU A 19 -35.24 20.30 -26.90
C LEU A 19 -36.55 19.50 -26.70
N ALA A 20 -36.91 18.64 -27.65
CA ALA A 20 -38.08 17.78 -27.54
C ALA A 20 -37.98 16.80 -26.35
N ALA A 21 -36.81 16.19 -26.13
CA ALA A 21 -36.56 15.29 -25.01
C ALA A 21 -36.63 16.01 -23.65
N TYR A 22 -36.08 17.22 -23.53
CA TYR A 22 -36.22 18.02 -22.30
C TYR A 22 -37.66 18.43 -22.02
N GLN A 23 -38.41 18.85 -23.06
CA GLN A 23 -39.82 19.17 -22.92
C GLN A 23 -40.66 17.93 -22.52
N ALA A 24 -40.32 16.75 -23.04
CA ALA A 24 -40.91 15.48 -22.62
C ALA A 24 -40.60 15.17 -21.15
N ARG A 25 -39.36 15.38 -20.69
CA ARG A 25 -38.96 15.21 -19.28
C ARG A 25 -39.68 16.17 -18.34
N ILE A 26 -39.87 17.43 -18.73
CA ILE A 26 -40.64 18.41 -17.96
C ILE A 26 -42.11 17.96 -17.85
N ARG A 27 -42.71 17.52 -18.97
CA ARG A 27 -44.09 16.98 -18.97
C ARG A 27 -44.24 15.74 -18.07
N GLN A 28 -43.24 14.87 -18.04
CA GLN A 28 -43.19 13.72 -17.12
C GLN A 28 -43.19 14.17 -15.65
N LEU A 29 -42.35 15.15 -15.28
CA LEU A 29 -42.28 15.68 -13.91
C LEU A 29 -43.57 16.41 -13.49
N GLN A 30 -44.28 17.01 -14.45
CA GLN A 30 -45.57 17.66 -14.23
C GLN A 30 -46.75 16.67 -14.18
N GLY A 31 -46.51 15.36 -14.33
CA GLY A 31 -47.55 14.33 -14.27
C GLY A 31 -48.46 14.28 -15.50
N SER A 32 -48.09 14.93 -16.60
CA SER A 32 -48.88 14.90 -17.84
C SER A 32 -48.72 13.55 -18.58
N PRO A 33 -49.75 13.08 -19.31
CA PRO A 33 -49.66 11.83 -20.05
C PRO A 33 -48.61 11.93 -21.16
N LEU A 34 -47.66 10.99 -21.17
CA LEU A 34 -46.56 10.92 -22.13
C LEU A 34 -46.98 10.17 -23.39
N ARG A 35 -46.60 10.69 -24.56
CA ARG A 35 -46.76 9.95 -25.81
C ARG A 35 -45.63 8.92 -25.96
N ARG A 36 -45.85 7.87 -26.76
CA ARG A 36 -44.82 6.87 -27.08
C ARG A 36 -43.53 7.49 -27.62
N GLN A 37 -43.64 8.60 -28.34
CA GLN A 37 -42.50 9.33 -28.88
C GLN A 37 -41.72 10.08 -27.79
N ASP A 38 -42.43 10.70 -26.84
CA ASP A 38 -41.82 11.36 -25.68
C ASP A 38 -41.00 10.36 -24.83
N ILE A 39 -41.51 9.13 -24.64
CA ILE A 39 -40.80 8.07 -23.90
C ILE A 39 -39.49 7.71 -24.61
N ARG A 40 -39.52 7.51 -25.94
CA ARG A 40 -38.32 7.19 -26.73
C ARG A 40 -37.29 8.31 -26.72
N ASP A 41 -37.73 9.57 -26.74
CA ASP A 41 -36.83 10.71 -26.70
C ASP A 41 -36.21 10.90 -25.31
N ILE A 42 -36.94 10.60 -24.24
CA ILE A 42 -36.38 10.53 -22.87
C ILE A 42 -35.35 9.40 -22.75
N GLU A 43 -35.66 8.19 -23.24
CA GLU A 43 -34.72 7.06 -23.21
C GLU A 43 -33.45 7.36 -24.00
N TRP A 44 -33.58 8.01 -25.16
CA TRP A 44 -32.44 8.46 -25.96
C TRP A 44 -31.59 9.49 -25.20
N LEU A 45 -32.21 10.47 -24.55
CA LEU A 45 -31.52 11.48 -23.76
C LEU A 45 -30.80 10.83 -22.56
N ASP A 46 -31.46 9.94 -21.83
CA ASP A 46 -30.86 9.23 -20.69
C ASP A 46 -29.67 8.38 -21.14
N ALA A 47 -29.77 7.69 -22.28
CA ALA A 47 -28.65 6.93 -22.85
C ALA A 47 -27.48 7.84 -23.24
N ARG A 48 -27.76 8.99 -23.85
CA ARG A 48 -26.74 9.98 -24.24
C ARG A 48 -26.03 10.57 -23.01
N VAL A 49 -26.79 11.04 -22.02
CA VAL A 49 -26.24 11.59 -20.77
C VAL A 49 -25.39 10.55 -20.05
N ARG A 50 -25.83 9.28 -19.99
CA ARG A 50 -25.00 8.20 -19.44
C ARG A 50 -23.70 8.01 -20.20
N ALA A 51 -23.75 8.01 -21.54
CA ALA A 51 -22.56 7.86 -22.37
C ALA A 51 -21.57 9.01 -22.18
N GLU A 52 -22.06 10.25 -22.11
CA GLU A 52 -21.26 11.45 -21.84
C GLU A 52 -20.66 11.40 -20.43
N ALA A 53 -21.43 11.02 -19.42
CA ALA A 53 -20.93 10.84 -18.05
C ALA A 53 -19.84 9.76 -17.95
N ILE A 54 -20.02 8.63 -18.62
CA ILE A 54 -19.00 7.57 -18.70
C ILE A 54 -17.75 8.08 -19.42
N ALA A 55 -17.89 8.82 -20.51
CA ALA A 55 -16.76 9.39 -21.24
C ALA A 55 -15.98 10.41 -20.37
N ALA A 56 -16.70 11.28 -19.67
CA ALA A 56 -16.12 12.24 -18.74
C ALA A 56 -15.38 11.54 -17.60
N TRP A 57 -16.01 10.54 -16.95
CA TRP A 57 -15.38 9.75 -15.89
C TRP A 57 -14.11 9.06 -16.41
N ARG A 58 -14.15 8.41 -17.58
CA ARG A 58 -12.97 7.76 -18.18
C ARG A 58 -11.80 8.71 -18.44
N SER A 59 -12.08 9.98 -18.74
CA SER A 59 -11.05 10.98 -18.99
C SER A 59 -10.41 11.54 -17.71
N ALA A 60 -11.08 11.41 -16.56
CA ALA A 60 -10.66 12.00 -15.30
C ALA A 60 -11.06 11.14 -14.10
N VAL A 61 -10.59 9.88 -14.07
CA VAL A 61 -10.89 8.96 -12.98
C VAL A 61 -10.13 9.40 -11.73
N PRO A 62 -10.79 9.56 -10.57
CA PRO A 62 -10.09 9.82 -9.32
C PRO A 62 -9.07 8.73 -9.02
N LYS A 63 -7.86 9.12 -8.61
CA LYS A 63 -6.77 8.16 -8.38
C LYS A 63 -7.13 7.09 -7.36
N GLY A 64 -7.90 7.42 -6.33
CA GLY A 64 -8.39 6.44 -5.35
C GLY A 64 -9.22 5.32 -5.98
N GLU A 65 -10.17 5.67 -6.86
CA GLU A 65 -10.98 4.69 -7.60
C GLU A 65 -10.11 3.86 -8.56
N TYR A 66 -9.17 4.50 -9.26
CA TYR A 66 -8.22 3.80 -10.11
C TYR A 66 -7.40 2.76 -9.33
N CYS A 67 -6.91 3.12 -8.14
CA CYS A 67 -6.13 2.22 -7.29
C CYS A 67 -6.96 1.03 -6.80
N GLN A 68 -8.24 1.26 -6.47
CA GLN A 68 -9.18 0.19 -6.12
C GLN A 68 -9.43 -0.74 -7.31
N LEU A 69 -9.69 -0.19 -8.50
CA LEU A 69 -9.89 -0.96 -9.73
C LEU A 69 -8.65 -1.78 -10.11
N ALA A 70 -7.46 -1.23 -9.91
CA ALA A 70 -6.20 -1.90 -10.17
C ALA A 70 -5.82 -2.92 -9.08
N GLY A 71 -6.46 -2.88 -7.90
CA GLY A 71 -6.07 -3.70 -6.74
C GLY A 71 -4.64 -3.41 -6.28
N ARG A 72 -4.22 -2.14 -6.33
CA ARG A 72 -2.85 -1.70 -6.01
C ARG A 72 -2.87 -0.50 -5.06
N GLN A 73 -1.81 -0.37 -4.28
CA GLN A 73 -1.61 0.78 -3.39
C GLN A 73 -1.16 2.00 -4.19
N HIS A 74 -1.48 3.20 -3.67
CA HIS A 74 -1.11 4.48 -4.30
C HIS A 74 0.40 4.58 -4.57
N LYS A 75 1.23 4.16 -3.59
CA LYS A 75 2.69 4.19 -3.72
C LYS A 75 3.19 3.37 -4.90
N LEU A 76 2.70 2.14 -5.07
CA LEU A 76 3.12 1.28 -6.20
C LEU A 76 2.75 1.87 -7.55
N ILE A 77 1.61 2.57 -7.62
CA ILE A 77 1.18 3.26 -8.84
C ILE A 77 2.04 4.49 -9.11
N ASP A 78 2.43 5.23 -8.08
CA ASP A 78 3.36 6.36 -8.20
C ASP A 78 4.77 5.90 -8.60
N ASP A 79 5.28 4.85 -7.97
CA ASP A 79 6.56 4.25 -8.32
C ASP A 79 6.54 3.76 -9.78
N ALA A 80 5.43 3.16 -10.24
CA ALA A 80 5.26 2.77 -11.64
C ALA A 80 5.16 3.98 -12.59
N ALA A 81 4.49 5.06 -12.17
CA ALA A 81 4.44 6.31 -12.93
C ALA A 81 5.85 6.87 -13.15
N ASP A 82 6.69 6.82 -12.12
CA ASP A 82 8.04 7.38 -12.14
C ASP A 82 9.02 6.50 -12.90
N ASN A 83 9.00 5.19 -12.65
CA ASN A 83 9.89 4.23 -13.29
C ASN A 83 9.63 4.09 -14.80
N TYR A 84 8.36 4.09 -15.18
CA TYR A 84 7.93 3.82 -16.55
C TYR A 84 7.44 5.07 -17.29
N ARG A 85 7.53 6.25 -16.66
CA ARG A 85 7.05 7.55 -17.20
C ARG A 85 5.59 7.50 -17.66
N LEU A 86 4.75 6.77 -16.93
CA LEU A 86 3.33 6.64 -17.25
C LEU A 86 2.56 7.89 -16.77
N PRO A 87 1.52 8.33 -17.49
CA PRO A 87 0.69 9.50 -17.13
C PRO A 87 -0.32 9.16 -16.02
N LEU A 88 0.19 8.64 -14.91
CA LEU A 88 -0.57 8.21 -13.72
C LEU A 88 -0.37 9.15 -12.53
N ARG A 89 0.55 10.12 -12.65
CA ARG A 89 0.92 11.04 -11.59
C ARG A 89 -0.08 12.20 -11.54
N GLY A 90 -0.97 12.17 -10.55
CA GLY A 90 -2.00 13.20 -10.38
C GLY A 90 -3.11 12.78 -9.42
N ALA A 91 -4.02 13.70 -9.09
CA ALA A 91 -5.21 13.40 -8.31
C ALA A 91 -6.29 12.69 -9.16
N SER A 92 -6.30 12.96 -10.47
CA SER A 92 -7.10 12.28 -11.47
C SER A 92 -6.20 11.67 -12.54
N VAL A 93 -6.65 10.54 -13.09
CA VAL A 93 -5.95 9.76 -14.11
C VAL A 93 -6.83 9.69 -15.34
N ASN A 94 -6.28 10.05 -16.49
CA ASN A 94 -6.93 9.81 -17.77
C ASN A 94 -6.69 8.36 -18.19
N LEU A 95 -7.73 7.52 -18.10
CA LEU A 95 -7.61 6.08 -18.39
C LEU A 95 -7.15 5.81 -19.81
N ARG A 96 -7.59 6.61 -20.78
CA ARG A 96 -7.22 6.39 -22.19
C ARG A 96 -5.73 6.61 -22.40
N GLU A 97 -5.20 7.71 -21.88
CA GLU A 97 -3.78 8.02 -21.99
C GLU A 97 -2.93 7.01 -21.21
N ALA A 98 -3.35 6.66 -19.99
CA ALA A 98 -2.68 5.65 -19.18
C ALA A 98 -2.60 4.29 -19.89
N LEU A 99 -3.71 3.81 -20.47
CA LEU A 99 -3.74 2.56 -21.21
C LEU A 99 -2.93 2.63 -22.50
N THR A 100 -2.99 3.75 -23.22
CA THR A 100 -2.21 3.92 -24.46
C THR A 100 -0.72 3.88 -24.15
N ALA A 101 -0.28 4.65 -23.15
CA ALA A 101 1.12 4.65 -22.71
C ALA A 101 1.59 3.27 -22.22
N LEU A 102 0.73 2.52 -21.53
CA LEU A 102 1.03 1.15 -21.12
C LEU A 102 1.22 0.22 -22.33
N HIS A 103 0.31 0.27 -23.32
CA HIS A 103 0.43 -0.54 -24.52
C HIS A 103 1.64 -0.14 -25.38
N ASP A 104 1.93 1.15 -25.48
CA ASP A 104 3.12 1.66 -26.18
C ASP A 104 4.40 1.17 -25.50
N LEU A 105 4.42 1.16 -24.16
CA LEU A 105 5.54 0.64 -23.39
C LEU A 105 5.74 -0.87 -23.60
N ILE A 106 4.65 -1.64 -23.61
CA ILE A 106 4.69 -3.07 -23.91
C ILE A 106 5.16 -3.30 -25.35
N ALA A 107 4.66 -2.53 -26.31
CA ALA A 107 5.04 -2.63 -27.71
C ALA A 107 6.54 -2.30 -27.90
N ALA A 108 7.02 -1.22 -27.27
CA ALA A 108 8.42 -0.82 -27.31
C ALA A 108 9.36 -1.86 -26.68
N ASN A 109 8.92 -2.56 -25.63
CA ASN A 109 9.69 -3.61 -24.98
C ASN A 109 9.36 -5.02 -25.50
N SER A 110 8.47 -5.16 -26.49
CA SER A 110 7.99 -6.46 -26.98
C SER A 110 9.11 -7.35 -27.54
N HIS A 111 10.21 -6.75 -28.01
CA HIS A 111 11.37 -7.50 -28.48
C HIS A 111 12.19 -8.11 -27.33
N ARG A 112 12.36 -7.39 -26.21
CA ARG A 112 12.99 -7.91 -24.98
C ARG A 112 12.12 -8.99 -24.35
N LEU A 113 10.83 -8.68 -24.18
CA LEU A 113 9.82 -9.61 -23.66
C LEU A 113 9.68 -10.89 -24.50
N ARG A 114 9.97 -10.86 -25.81
CA ARG A 114 9.98 -12.07 -26.66
C ARG A 114 11.29 -12.84 -26.64
N SER A 115 12.41 -12.16 -26.40
CA SER A 115 13.73 -12.78 -26.28
C SER A 115 13.89 -13.54 -24.97
N GLU A 116 13.21 -13.10 -23.91
CA GLU A 116 13.36 -13.61 -22.53
C GLU A 116 12.40 -14.77 -22.20
N LEU A 117 11.37 -15.04 -23.02
CA LEU A 117 10.41 -16.13 -22.79
C LEU A 117 11.01 -17.56 -22.81
N GLY A 118 12.27 -17.71 -23.19
CA GLY A 118 13.00 -18.98 -23.13
C GLY A 118 13.79 -19.21 -21.84
N ASP A 119 14.14 -18.16 -21.08
CA ASP A 119 15.11 -18.19 -19.96
C ASP A 119 14.51 -17.63 -18.64
N ASP A 120 13.49 -16.78 -18.72
CA ASP A 120 12.90 -16.07 -17.55
C ASP A 120 12.16 -16.95 -16.55
N ARG A 121 11.68 -18.13 -16.96
CA ARG A 121 10.96 -19.01 -16.03
C ARG A 121 11.90 -19.52 -14.93
N ASP A 122 13.12 -19.86 -15.31
CA ASP A 122 14.12 -20.40 -14.39
C ASP A 122 14.68 -19.29 -13.49
N GLU A 123 14.80 -18.05 -13.99
CA GLU A 123 15.25 -16.91 -13.19
C GLU A 123 14.18 -16.41 -12.20
N LEU A 124 12.90 -16.34 -12.60
CA LEU A 124 11.79 -16.04 -11.69
C LEU A 124 11.55 -17.16 -10.67
N GLU A 125 11.70 -18.43 -11.06
CA GLU A 125 11.64 -19.55 -10.13
C GLU A 125 12.83 -19.52 -9.15
N ALA A 126 14.04 -19.19 -9.63
CA ALA A 126 15.22 -19.02 -8.78
C ALA A 126 15.07 -17.87 -7.78
N GLU A 127 14.50 -16.73 -8.19
CA GLU A 127 14.31 -15.58 -7.30
C GLU A 127 13.20 -15.84 -6.27
N LYS A 128 12.12 -16.54 -6.65
CA LYS A 128 11.11 -17.04 -5.69
C LYS A 128 11.72 -18.02 -4.68
N LEU A 129 12.56 -18.95 -5.14
CA LEU A 129 13.25 -19.90 -4.27
C LEU A 129 14.20 -19.18 -3.31
N ARG A 130 14.95 -18.16 -3.77
CA ARG A 130 15.78 -17.32 -2.90
C ARG A 130 14.97 -16.61 -1.82
N GLN A 131 13.83 -16.04 -2.18
CA GLN A 131 12.94 -15.39 -1.19
C GLN A 131 12.36 -16.39 -0.19
N GLN A 132 12.01 -17.61 -0.64
CA GLN A 132 11.55 -18.68 0.25
C GLN A 132 12.65 -19.18 1.21
N ILE A 133 13.89 -19.31 0.73
CA ILE A 133 15.04 -19.69 1.57
C ILE A 133 15.24 -18.67 2.69
N VAL A 134 15.23 -17.37 2.38
CA VAL A 134 15.37 -16.31 3.40
C VAL A 134 14.22 -16.35 4.41
N GLY A 135 13.00 -16.67 3.97
CA GLY A 135 11.86 -16.87 4.87
C GLY A 135 12.07 -18.07 5.81
N LEU A 136 12.50 -19.20 5.26
CA LEU A 136 12.75 -20.43 6.01
C LEU A 136 13.92 -20.30 6.99
N GLU A 137 14.97 -19.56 6.64
CA GLU A 137 16.10 -19.27 7.55
C GLU A 137 15.62 -18.49 8.77
N ARG A 138 14.83 -17.43 8.57
CA ARG A 138 14.24 -16.65 9.66
C ARG A 138 13.30 -17.48 10.55
N ASP A 139 12.51 -18.35 9.93
CA ASP A 139 11.63 -19.26 10.67
C ASP A 139 12.41 -20.31 11.46
N ASN A 140 13.53 -20.80 10.92
CA ASN A 140 14.43 -21.71 11.64
C ASN A 140 15.12 -21.02 12.81
N GLU A 141 15.64 -19.81 12.64
CA GLU A 141 16.22 -19.01 13.73
C GLU A 141 15.21 -18.80 14.86
N ARG A 142 13.97 -18.43 14.51
CA ARG A 142 12.91 -18.26 15.50
C ARG A 142 12.60 -19.56 16.24
N LYS A 143 12.50 -20.68 15.53
CA LYS A 143 12.30 -22.00 16.13
C LYS A 143 13.47 -22.44 17.01
N LEU A 144 14.71 -22.07 16.66
CA LEU A 144 15.88 -22.33 17.49
C LEU A 144 15.81 -21.54 18.81
N ILE A 145 15.41 -20.26 18.76
CA ILE A 145 15.20 -19.43 19.96
C ILE A 145 14.08 -20.02 20.82
N ASP A 146 12.95 -20.39 20.21
CA ASP A 146 11.82 -21.00 20.93
C ASP A 146 12.21 -22.34 21.56
N LEU A 147 13.05 -23.13 20.87
CA LEU A 147 13.57 -24.40 21.36
C LEU A 147 14.55 -24.18 22.53
N GLN A 148 15.42 -23.18 22.48
CA GLN A 148 16.29 -22.78 23.60
C GLN A 148 15.48 -22.33 24.83
N PHE A 149 14.39 -21.58 24.61
CA PHE A 149 13.43 -21.25 25.66
C PHE A 149 12.78 -22.50 26.26
N SER A 150 12.34 -23.44 25.42
CA SER A 150 11.68 -24.67 25.89
C SER A 150 12.62 -25.60 26.65
N LYS A 151 13.92 -25.57 26.31
CA LYS A 151 14.97 -26.31 27.03
C LYS A 151 15.40 -25.65 28.34
N GLY A 152 15.00 -24.39 28.58
CA GLY A 152 15.36 -23.63 29.77
C GLY A 152 16.72 -22.93 29.69
N ASP A 153 17.38 -22.96 28.54
CA ASP A 153 18.70 -22.35 28.33
C ASP A 153 18.61 -20.83 28.06
N ALA A 154 17.41 -20.32 27.74
CA ALA A 154 17.16 -18.91 27.46
C ALA A 154 16.16 -18.31 28.46
N ILE A 155 16.51 -17.14 29.02
CA ILE A 155 15.65 -16.39 29.93
C ILE A 155 15.07 -15.18 29.18
N PRO A 156 13.76 -14.89 29.30
CA PRO A 156 13.18 -13.72 28.67
C PRO A 156 13.80 -12.43 29.21
N LYS A 157 14.22 -11.56 28.29
CA LYS A 157 14.84 -10.25 28.60
C LYS A 157 14.02 -9.42 29.59
N ALA A 158 12.68 -9.49 29.49
CA ALA A 158 11.78 -8.80 30.41
C ALA A 158 11.89 -9.31 31.86
N ALA A 159 12.04 -10.63 32.04
CA ALA A 159 12.23 -11.24 33.34
C ALA A 159 13.59 -10.87 33.94
N VAL A 160 14.66 -10.91 33.14
CA VAL A 160 16.01 -10.45 33.56
C VAL A 160 15.96 -8.98 33.99
N ARG A 161 15.34 -8.12 33.19
CA ARG A 161 15.20 -6.69 33.51
C ARG A 161 14.44 -6.49 34.82
N SER A 162 13.35 -7.22 35.04
CA SER A 162 12.57 -7.13 36.28
C SER A 162 13.37 -7.57 37.50
N ALA A 163 14.10 -8.69 37.38
CA ALA A 163 14.97 -9.19 38.44
C ALA A 163 16.09 -8.21 38.79
N LEU A 164 16.74 -7.61 37.79
CA LEU A 164 17.78 -6.59 37.99
C LEU A 164 17.24 -5.34 38.68
N VAL A 165 16.06 -4.87 38.32
CA VAL A 165 15.41 -3.72 38.99
C VAL A 165 15.13 -4.04 40.46
N ALA A 166 14.60 -5.24 40.75
CA ALA A 166 14.34 -5.67 42.12
C ALA A 166 15.64 -5.79 42.94
N LEU A 167 16.70 -6.32 42.34
CA LEU A 167 18.01 -6.48 42.97
C LEU A 167 18.65 -5.12 43.26
N ALA A 168 18.59 -4.18 42.31
CA ALA A 168 19.06 -2.80 42.50
C ALA A 168 18.33 -2.09 43.65
N ALA A 169 17.02 -2.28 43.79
CA ALA A 169 16.25 -1.70 44.90
C ALA A 169 16.68 -2.28 46.26
N LYS A 170 16.91 -3.60 46.34
CA LYS A 170 17.40 -4.27 47.55
C LYS A 170 18.82 -3.79 47.91
N LEU A 171 19.74 -3.74 46.95
CA LEU A 171 21.11 -3.23 47.16
C LEU A 171 21.13 -1.78 47.64
N ARG A 172 20.27 -0.92 47.06
CA ARG A 172 20.14 0.47 47.51
C ARG A 172 19.68 0.57 48.96
N THR A 173 18.72 -0.25 49.36
CA THR A 173 18.20 -0.30 50.74
C THR A 173 19.26 -0.83 51.70
N LEU A 174 20.01 -1.86 51.30
CA LEU A 174 21.11 -2.42 52.07
C LEU A 174 22.24 -1.39 52.26
N GLY A 175 22.65 -0.71 51.19
CA GLY A 175 23.66 0.34 51.23
C GLY A 175 23.26 1.53 52.09
N GLN A 176 21.98 1.94 52.08
CA GLN A 176 21.45 2.96 53.00
C GLN A 176 21.49 2.51 54.47
N THR A 177 21.24 1.23 54.72
CA THR A 177 21.25 0.66 56.08
C THR A 177 22.68 0.54 56.60
N LEU A 178 23.61 0.06 55.77
CA LEU A 178 25.05 -0.02 56.07
C LEU A 178 25.64 1.36 56.34
N ALA A 179 25.31 2.36 55.53
CA ALA A 179 25.78 3.73 55.70
C ALA A 179 25.37 4.38 57.04
N ARG A 180 24.28 3.91 57.66
CA ARG A 180 23.85 4.38 58.99
C ARG A 180 24.67 3.78 60.12
N ILE A 181 25.28 2.62 59.91
CA ILE A 181 26.07 1.90 60.90
C ILE A 181 27.54 2.28 60.75
N ASP A 182 28.06 2.24 59.53
CA ASP A 182 29.44 2.56 59.20
C ASP A 182 29.57 3.06 57.74
N PRO A 183 30.05 4.29 57.51
CA PRO A 183 30.32 4.82 56.17
C PRO A 183 31.35 4.01 55.37
N GLU A 184 32.33 3.37 56.00
CA GLU A 184 33.35 2.58 55.29
C GLU A 184 32.78 1.30 54.70
N ALA A 185 31.86 0.64 55.40
CA ALA A 185 31.12 -0.52 54.89
C ALA A 185 30.32 -0.22 53.60
N ARG A 186 29.84 1.02 53.42
CA ARG A 186 29.18 1.44 52.17
C ARG A 186 30.17 1.52 51.00
N LYS A 187 31.40 1.98 51.26
CA LYS A 187 32.45 2.08 50.25
C LYS A 187 32.86 0.69 49.77
N ALA A 188 33.12 -0.24 50.70
CA ALA A 188 33.43 -1.63 50.37
C ALA A 188 32.33 -2.32 49.53
N LEU A 189 31.05 -2.04 49.80
CA LEU A 189 29.94 -2.57 49.00
C LEU A 189 29.94 -2.00 47.57
N ASN A 190 30.22 -0.71 47.40
CA ASN A 190 30.28 -0.11 46.07
C ASN A 190 31.46 -0.65 45.27
N ASP A 191 32.64 -0.77 45.89
CA ASP A 191 33.84 -1.30 45.24
C ASP A 191 33.61 -2.75 44.77
N PHE A 192 32.89 -3.56 45.57
CA PHE A 192 32.48 -4.92 45.18
C PHE A 192 31.48 -4.94 44.01
N LEU A 193 30.49 -4.02 44.01
CA LEU A 193 29.52 -3.93 42.90
C LEU A 193 30.17 -3.46 41.60
N GLU A 194 31.19 -2.61 41.69
CA GLU A 194 31.96 -2.14 40.53
C GLU A 194 32.82 -3.28 39.95
N ALA A 195 33.48 -4.06 40.80
CA ALA A 195 34.21 -5.26 40.37
C ALA A 195 33.29 -6.29 39.69
N LEU A 196 32.12 -6.58 40.28
CA LEU A 196 31.12 -7.47 39.67
C LEU A 196 30.58 -6.92 38.34
N ALA A 197 30.41 -5.61 38.21
CA ALA A 197 29.96 -5.01 36.95
C ALA A 197 30.99 -5.22 35.85
N THR A 198 32.28 -5.03 36.15
CA THR A 198 33.37 -5.28 35.20
C THR A 198 33.45 -6.75 34.79
N GLU A 199 33.34 -7.70 35.73
CA GLU A 199 33.32 -9.14 35.41
C GLU A 199 32.15 -9.54 34.51
N ILE A 200 30.97 -8.92 34.70
CA ILE A 200 29.79 -9.16 33.85
C ILE A 200 29.97 -8.56 32.45
N GLU A 201 30.58 -7.38 32.34
CA GLU A 201 30.84 -6.71 31.06
C GLU A 201 31.90 -7.44 30.23
N ASP A 202 32.93 -7.99 30.88
CA ASP A 202 34.00 -8.75 30.24
C ASP A 202 33.62 -10.22 29.95
N GLY A 203 32.52 -10.70 30.54
CA GLY A 203 31.98 -12.05 30.30
C GLY A 203 32.75 -13.18 30.98
N GLU A 204 33.70 -12.85 31.85
CA GLU A 204 34.50 -13.79 32.64
C GLU A 204 34.02 -13.77 34.10
N LEU A 205 32.91 -14.46 34.37
CA LEU A 205 32.49 -14.72 35.74
C LEU A 205 33.43 -15.76 36.37
N SER A 206 34.46 -15.30 37.09
CA SER A 206 35.28 -16.17 37.93
C SER A 206 34.53 -16.49 39.23
N PHE A 207 33.94 -17.69 39.30
CA PHE A 207 33.40 -18.24 40.55
C PHE A 207 34.50 -18.84 41.42
#